data_AF-A0A838DGM1-F1
#
_entry.id   AF-A0A838DGM1-F1
#
_cell.length_a   1.000
_cell.length_b   1.000
_cell.length_c   1.000
_cell.angle_alpha   90.00
_cell.angle_beta   90.00
_cell.angle_gamma   90.00
#
_symmetry.space_group_name_H-M   'P 1'
#
loop_
_entity.id
_entity.type
_entity.pdbx_description
1 polymer ?
#
loop_
_entity_poly.entity_id
_entity_poly.type
_entity_poly.pdbx_seq_one_letter_code
_entity_poly.pdbx_strand_id
1 'polypeptide(L)'
;MSNLTAAPPVEEINARSYRRAHIGRLMIIERKEGRELAASDFFHIADVATHPTGLLVTGIFQNARRSHMMATAVREANAEETAWRAAQRGIDHPEESFPTR
;
A
#
# COMPACT_ATOMS: atom_id res chain seq x y z
N MET A 1 40.20 25.33 11.59
CA MET A 1 39.80 24.47 10.46
C MET A 1 38.55 23.73 10.90
N SER A 2 37.39 24.08 10.35
CA SER A 2 36.13 23.45 10.76
C SER A 2 35.94 22.16 9.97
N ASN A 3 36.02 21.02 10.66
CA ASN A 3 35.61 19.73 10.10
C ASN A 3 34.09 19.76 9.91
N LEU A 4 33.65 20.00 8.67
CA LEU A 4 32.30 19.60 8.26
C LEU A 4 32.26 18.07 8.26
N THR A 5 31.69 17.49 9.32
CA THR A 5 31.21 16.11 9.31
C THR A 5 30.22 15.99 8.14
N ALA A 6 30.65 15.32 7.08
CA ALA A 6 29.77 14.90 6.00
C ALA A 6 28.71 13.98 6.61
N ALA A 7 27.46 14.44 6.64
CA ALA A 7 26.34 13.57 6.95
C ALA A 7 26.36 12.38 5.96
N PRO A 8 26.07 11.15 6.40
CA PRO A 8 25.95 10.03 5.48
C PRO A 8 24.92 10.39 4.40
N PRO A 9 25.12 9.98 3.14
CA PRO A 9 24.11 10.20 2.12
C PRO A 9 22.81 9.59 2.65
N VAL A 10 21.78 10.43 2.77
CA VAL A 10 20.41 9.94 2.92
C VAL A 10 20.25 8.96 1.78
N GLU A 11 20.02 7.68 2.07
CA GLU A 11 19.63 6.73 1.03
C GLU A 11 18.36 7.31 0.41
N GLU A 12 18.52 8.05 -0.69
CA GLU A 12 17.42 8.51 -1.50
C GLU A 12 16.74 7.24 -1.96
N ILE A 13 15.68 6.86 -1.27
CA ILE A 13 14.79 5.79 -1.70
C ILE A 13 14.28 6.24 -3.06
N ASN A 14 14.96 5.78 -4.11
CA ASN A 14 14.64 6.19 -5.45
C ASN A 14 13.33 5.48 -5.84
N ALA A 15 12.47 6.20 -6.59
CA ALA A 15 11.15 5.69 -6.95
C ALA A 15 11.23 4.32 -7.66
N ARG A 16 12.32 4.07 -8.40
CA ARG A 16 12.55 2.83 -9.13
C ARG A 16 12.76 1.63 -8.21
N SER A 17 13.61 1.77 -7.19
CA SER A 17 13.90 0.74 -6.18
C SER A 17 12.66 0.47 -5.34
N TYR A 18 11.96 1.52 -4.90
CA TYR A 18 10.71 1.38 -4.15
C TYR A 18 9.65 0.67 -4.99
N ARG A 19 9.45 1.08 -6.25
CA ARG A 19 8.56 0.38 -7.18
C ARG A 19 8.92 -1.08 -7.32
N ARG A 20 10.18 -1.41 -7.56
CA ARG A 20 10.62 -2.80 -7.75
C ARG A 20 10.38 -3.66 -6.49
N ALA A 21 10.56 -3.09 -5.30
CA ALA A 21 10.35 -3.80 -4.04
C ALA A 21 8.86 -4.06 -3.77
N HIS A 22 7.99 -3.11 -4.11
CA HIS A 22 6.61 -3.10 -3.61
C HIS A 22 5.52 -3.22 -4.70
N ILE A 23 5.86 -3.25 -5.99
CA ILE A 23 4.89 -3.43 -7.08
C ILE A 23 4.04 -4.69 -6.88
N GLY A 24 2.72 -4.57 -7.00
CA GLY A 24 1.77 -5.67 -6.80
C GLY A 24 1.55 -6.06 -5.33
N ARG A 25 2.36 -5.59 -4.37
CA ARG A 25 2.15 -5.87 -2.95
C ARG A 25 0.88 -5.18 -2.44
N LEU A 26 0.25 -5.85 -1.48
CA LEU A 26 -0.89 -5.31 -0.74
C LEU A 26 -0.38 -4.34 0.31
N MET A 27 -0.82 -3.09 0.19
CA MET A 27 -0.51 -2.00 1.09
C MET A 27 -1.77 -1.58 1.83
N ILE A 28 -1.56 -0.96 2.99
CA ILE A 28 -2.59 -0.34 3.81
C ILE A 28 -2.31 1.14 3.99
N ILE A 29 -3.36 1.94 3.97
CA ILE A 29 -3.33 3.37 4.32
C ILE A 29 -3.20 3.51 5.83
N GLU A 30 -2.16 4.20 6.30
CA GLU A 30 -2.04 4.58 7.70
C GLU A 30 -2.99 5.75 7.98
N ARG A 31 -4.14 5.45 8.58
CA ARG A 31 -5.07 6.47 9.07
C ARG A 31 -4.74 6.83 10.52
N LYS A 32 -5.11 8.05 10.92
CA LYS A 32 -4.98 8.50 12.32
C LYS A 32 -5.65 7.49 13.26
N GLU A 33 -5.03 7.28 14.42
CA GLU A 33 -5.46 6.33 15.44
C GLU A 33 -6.95 6.43 15.77
N GLY A 34 -7.57 5.27 16.03
CA GLY A 34 -8.97 5.17 16.47
C GLY A 34 -9.98 4.88 15.35
N ARG A 35 -9.54 4.73 14.09
CA ARG A 35 -10.42 4.24 13.02
C ARG A 35 -10.31 2.72 12.87
N GLU A 36 -11.46 2.06 12.80
CA GLU A 36 -11.53 0.64 12.47
C GLU A 36 -10.99 0.36 11.07
N LEU A 37 -10.30 -0.78 10.94
CA LEU A 37 -9.73 -1.25 9.69
C LEU A 37 -10.83 -1.46 8.65
N ALA A 38 -10.75 -0.73 7.52
CA ALA A 38 -11.74 -0.84 6.46
C ALA A 38 -11.16 -1.46 5.20
N ALA A 39 -12.00 -2.19 4.46
CA ALA A 39 -11.64 -2.72 3.14
C ALA A 39 -11.20 -1.60 2.16
N SER A 40 -11.72 -0.39 2.31
CA SER A 40 -11.30 0.75 1.48
C SER A 40 -9.85 1.17 1.67
N ASP A 41 -9.18 0.67 2.71
CA ASP A 41 -7.86 1.15 3.13
C ASP A 41 -6.75 0.29 2.53
N PHE A 42 -7.12 -0.79 1.85
CA PHE A 42 -6.22 -1.70 1.18
C PHE A 42 -6.14 -1.40 -0.32
N PHE A 43 -4.93 -1.46 -0.85
CA PHE A 43 -4.67 -1.28 -2.27
C PHE A 43 -3.42 -2.04 -2.72
N HIS A 44 -3.31 -2.33 -4.01
CA HIS A 44 -2.09 -2.85 -4.61
C HIS A 44 -1.30 -1.73 -5.26
N ILE A 45 0.03 -1.69 -5.03
CA ILE A 45 0.87 -0.72 -5.73
C ILE A 45 0.89 -1.05 -7.23
N ALA A 46 0.57 -0.06 -8.05
CA ALA A 46 0.63 -0.11 -9.50
C ALA A 46 1.79 0.71 -10.08
N ASP A 47 2.12 1.84 -9.45
CA ASP A 47 3.23 2.68 -9.89
C ASP A 47 3.77 3.55 -8.76
N VAL A 48 4.97 4.11 -8.96
CA VAL A 48 5.63 5.00 -7.99
C VAL A 48 6.35 6.11 -8.74
N ALA A 49 6.13 7.35 -8.33
CA ALA A 49 6.77 8.54 -8.87
C ALA A 49 7.51 9.31 -7.77
N THR A 50 8.50 10.08 -8.17
CA THR A 50 9.18 11.03 -7.28
C THR A 50 8.34 12.30 -7.15
N HIS A 51 8.18 12.80 -5.92
CA HIS A 51 7.51 14.05 -5.59
C HIS A 51 8.48 14.96 -4.81
N PRO A 52 8.38 16.30 -4.89
CA PRO A 52 9.28 17.20 -4.16
C PRO A 52 9.34 16.96 -2.64
N THR A 53 8.32 16.32 -2.07
CA THR A 53 8.21 16.03 -0.62
C THR A 53 8.43 14.55 -0.27
N GLY A 54 8.79 13.69 -1.24
CA GLY A 54 9.00 12.25 -1.00
C GLY A 54 8.59 11.39 -2.20
N LEU A 55 8.09 10.19 -1.95
CA LEU A 55 7.58 9.30 -3.00
C LEU A 55 6.07 9.35 -3.08
N LEU A 56 5.55 9.36 -4.30
CA LEU A 56 4.12 9.27 -4.60
C LEU A 56 3.82 7.86 -5.13
N VAL A 57 3.01 7.11 -4.40
CA VAL A 57 2.57 5.76 -4.75
C VAL A 57 1.21 5.85 -5.43
N THR A 58 1.06 5.12 -6.53
CA THR A 58 -0.22 4.90 -7.21
C THR A 58 -0.75 3.53 -6.82
N GLY A 59 -1.90 3.50 -6.15
CA GLY A 59 -2.58 2.29 -5.70
C GLY A 59 -3.81 1.95 -6.55
N ILE A 60 -4.08 0.65 -6.73
CA ILE A 60 -5.34 0.12 -7.26
C ILE A 60 -6.15 -0.46 -6.09
N PHE A 61 -7.36 0.08 -5.89
CA PHE A 61 -8.29 -0.32 -4.85
C PHE A 61 -9.29 -1.38 -5.35
N GLN A 62 -10.08 -1.96 -4.45
CA GLN A 62 -11.03 -3.06 -4.74
C GLN A 62 -12.00 -2.77 -5.88
N ASN A 63 -12.48 -1.53 -5.98
CA ASN A 63 -13.41 -1.08 -7.01
C ASN A 63 -12.73 -0.69 -8.32
N ALA A 64 -11.52 -1.22 -8.58
CA ALA A 64 -10.63 -0.86 -9.67
C ALA A 64 -10.26 0.64 -9.75
N ARG A 65 -10.59 1.42 -8.71
CA ARG A 65 -10.23 2.84 -8.66
C ARG A 65 -8.74 2.97 -8.44
N ARG A 66 -8.12 3.89 -9.19
CA ARG A 66 -6.76 4.34 -8.94
C ARG A 66 -6.76 5.57 -8.06
N SER A 67 -5.83 5.62 -7.11
CA SER A 67 -5.58 6.82 -6.31
C SER A 67 -4.09 6.95 -6.02
N HIS A 68 -3.66 8.19 -5.76
CA HIS A 68 -2.27 8.51 -5.44
C HIS A 68 -2.14 8.89 -3.97
N MET A 69 -1.02 8.51 -3.36
CA MET A 69 -0.73 8.71 -1.95
C MET A 69 0.76 8.90 -1.70
N MET A 70 1.11 9.65 -0.66
CA MET A 70 2.51 9.70 -0.21
C MET A 70 2.92 8.35 0.35
N ALA A 71 4.14 7.89 0.02
CA ALA A 71 4.71 6.65 0.55
C ALA A 71 4.83 6.65 2.09
N THR A 72 4.90 7.84 2.69
CA THR A 72 4.94 8.04 4.15
C THR A 72 3.58 7.87 4.82
N ALA A 73 2.49 7.76 4.07
CA ALA A 73 1.13 7.59 4.58
C ALA A 73 0.59 6.17 4.37
N VAL A 74 1.45 5.25 3.95
CA VAL A 74 1.10 3.88 3.60
C VAL A 74 2.19 2.93 4.08
N ARG A 75 1.81 1.72 4.44
CA ARG A 75 2.77 0.66 4.79
C ARG A 75 2.33 -0.67 4.19
N GLU A 76 3.22 -1.65 4.22
CA GLU A 76 2.85 -3.02 3.86
C GLU A 76 1.80 -3.56 4.83
N ALA A 77 0.80 -4.25 4.29
CA ALA A 77 -0.15 -4.98 5.10
C ALA A 77 0.59 -6.13 5.79
N ASN A 78 0.35 -6.31 7.09
CA ASN A 78 0.91 -7.44 7.82
C ASN A 78 0.14 -8.75 7.49
N ALA A 79 0.59 -9.87 8.04
CA ALA A 79 -0.02 -11.17 7.77
C ALA A 79 -1.49 -11.25 8.22
N GLU A 80 -1.82 -10.67 9.38
CA GLU A 80 -3.17 -10.67 9.95
C GLU A 80 -4.13 -9.83 9.09
N GLU A 81 -3.70 -8.65 8.65
CA GLU A 81 -4.45 -7.74 7.78
C GLU A 81 -4.65 -8.34 6.40
N THR A 82 -3.64 -9.04 5.87
CA THR A 82 -3.74 -9.76 4.61
C THR A 82 -4.74 -10.91 4.70
N ALA A 83 -4.71 -11.68 5.80
CA ALA A 83 -5.66 -12.75 6.05
C ALA A 83 -7.09 -12.23 6.24
N TRP A 84 -7.25 -11.15 7.02
CA TRP A 84 -8.53 -10.46 7.21
C TRP A 84 -9.09 -9.99 5.87
N ARG A 85 -8.24 -9.39 5.02
CA ARG A 85 -8.62 -8.94 3.69
C ARG A 85 -9.04 -10.09 2.78
N ALA A 86 -8.32 -11.22 2.82
CA ALA A 86 -8.66 -12.40 2.04
C ALA A 86 -10.01 -13.00 2.47
N ALA A 87 -10.26 -13.06 3.79
CA ALA A 87 -11.54 -13.53 4.33
C ALA A 87 -12.72 -12.66 3.87
N GLN A 88 -12.56 -11.33 3.81
CA GLN A 88 -13.62 -10.45 3.30
C GLN A 88 -13.93 -10.66 1.82
N ARG A 89 -12.93 -10.91 0.96
CA ARG A 89 -13.17 -11.22 -0.46
C ARG A 89 -13.94 -12.54 -0.64
N GLY A 90 -13.76 -13.50 0.25
CA GLY A 90 -14.50 -14.77 0.24
C GLY A 90 -15.97 -14.63 0.67
N ILE A 91 -16.33 -13.53 1.34
CA ILE A 91 -17.71 -13.25 1.76
C ILE A 91 -18.49 -12.51 0.67
N ASP A 92 -17.82 -11.69 -0.16
CA ASP A 92 -18.44 -10.95 -1.28
C ASP A 92 -18.87 -11.85 -2.47
N HIS A 93 -18.44 -13.11 -2.50
CA HIS A 93 -18.95 -14.14 -3.41
C HIS A 93 -19.40 -15.36 -2.59
N PRO A 94 -20.64 -15.40 -2.06
CA PRO A 94 -21.27 -16.68 -1.86
C PRO A 94 -21.41 -17.26 -3.27
N GLU A 95 -20.60 -18.25 -3.61
CA GLU A 95 -20.91 -19.10 -4.74
C GLU A 95 -22.33 -19.61 -4.48
N GLU A 96 -23.28 -19.11 -5.27
CA GLU A 96 -24.61 -19.65 -5.37
C GLU A 96 -24.43 -21.14 -5.62
N SER A 97 -24.59 -21.92 -4.57
CA SER A 97 -24.75 -23.37 -4.65
C SER A 97 -26.08 -23.58 -5.36
N PHE A 98 -26.04 -23.58 -6.69
CA PHE A 98 -27.15 -24.02 -7.50
C PHE A 98 -27.46 -25.46 -7.10
N PRO A 99 -28.67 -25.77 -6.60
CA PRO A 99 -29.03 -27.14 -6.32
C PRO A 99 -29.09 -27.88 -7.67
N THR A 100 -28.21 -28.85 -7.85
CA THR A 100 -28.29 -29.82 -8.94
C THR A 100 -29.61 -30.57 -8.77
N ARG A 101 -30.50 -30.39 -9.75
CA ARG A 101 -31.78 -31.08 -9.83
C ARG A 101 -31.61 -32.52 -10.28
#